data_AF-A0A314YFL4-F1
#
_entry.id   AF-A0A314YFL4-F1
#
_cell.length_a   1.000
_cell.length_b   1.000
_cell.length_c   1.000
_cell.angle_alpha   90.00
_cell.angle_beta   90.00
_cell.angle_gamma   90.00
#
_symmetry.space_group_name_H-M   'P 1'
#
loop_
_entity.id
_entity.type
_entity.pdbx_description
1 polymer ?
#
loop_
_entity_poly.entity_id
_entity_poly.type
_entity_poly.pdbx_seq_one_letter_code
_entity_poly.pdbx_strand_id
1 'polypeptide(L)'
;MYIVASPSEYLVISGIGITDIKLAKKAWIFPGQSYIIFDMSPVNYTFEVQAMSSEKLPFMLPAVFTIGPRIDDTPSLHKYAKLISRHDKLSSHVKELVQGIIEGETRVLAASMTMEEVFKGTKEFKQEVFEKVQLELNQFGLLIYNANVKQLVDVPGHEYFSYLGQKTQMEAANQAKVDVAEARKKGEIGSKEREGLTLQNAAKIDAETKIYATKREGEGKMAEIKVKAEVKVYENVREAEVAEANAELAKKKAGWAKEAQVAEVEAAKAVALRDAELQTQVERMNALTRTEKFKSEFLSKASVEYETKLVKYSDDVY
;
A
#
# COMPACT_ATOMS: atom_id res chain seq x y z
N MET A 1 -35.53 64.74 -61.44
CA MET A 1 -34.44 63.75 -61.66
C MET A 1 -34.78 62.47 -60.92
N TYR A 2 -34.60 61.29 -61.51
CA TYR A 2 -34.80 60.02 -60.79
C TYR A 2 -33.47 59.53 -60.23
N ILE A 3 -33.42 59.27 -58.92
CA ILE A 3 -32.21 58.85 -58.23
C ILE A 3 -32.49 57.54 -57.48
N VAL A 4 -31.53 56.63 -57.55
CA VAL A 4 -31.56 55.32 -56.91
C VAL A 4 -30.32 55.21 -56.02
N ALA A 5 -30.53 54.91 -54.74
CA ALA A 5 -29.48 54.69 -53.77
C ALA A 5 -28.94 53.25 -53.85
N SER A 6 -27.67 53.05 -53.52
CA SER A 6 -27.06 51.72 -53.44
C SER A 6 -27.69 50.86 -52.33
N PRO A 7 -27.45 49.53 -52.31
CA PRO A 7 -28.03 48.63 -51.30
C PRO A 7 -27.76 49.05 -49.85
N SER A 8 -26.58 49.60 -49.57
CA SER A 8 -26.20 50.12 -48.25
C SER A 8 -26.54 51.59 -48.02
N GLU A 9 -27.15 52.30 -48.98
CA GLU A 9 -27.37 53.75 -48.91
C GLU A 9 -28.86 54.11 -48.82
N TYR A 10 -29.19 55.26 -48.23
CA TYR A 10 -30.53 55.84 -48.25
C TYR A 10 -30.51 57.27 -48.76
N LEU A 11 -31.56 57.64 -49.49
CA LEU A 11 -31.84 59.02 -49.88
C LEU A 11 -32.65 59.71 -48.81
N VAL A 12 -32.13 60.83 -48.34
CA VAL A 12 -32.78 61.85 -47.52
C VAL A 12 -33.27 62.93 -48.47
N ILE A 13 -34.57 63.20 -48.47
CA ILE A 13 -35.17 64.21 -49.33
C ILE A 13 -35.86 65.25 -48.46
N SER A 14 -35.58 66.52 -48.71
CA SER A 14 -36.19 67.67 -48.05
C SER A 14 -36.58 68.74 -49.07
N GLY A 15 -37.47 69.66 -48.69
CA GLY A 15 -37.89 70.77 -49.56
C GLY A 15 -39.39 70.80 -49.81
N ILE A 16 -39.79 71.45 -50.90
CA ILE A 16 -41.20 71.77 -51.17
C ILE A 16 -42.08 70.51 -51.17
N GLY A 17 -43.15 70.54 -50.36
CA GLY A 17 -44.11 69.44 -50.19
C GLY A 17 -43.72 68.36 -49.17
N ILE A 18 -42.60 68.53 -48.45
CA ILE A 18 -42.13 67.63 -47.39
C ILE A 18 -42.01 68.44 -46.09
N THR A 19 -42.64 67.99 -45.01
CA THR A 19 -42.70 68.73 -43.74
C THR A 19 -41.45 68.62 -42.86
N ASP A 20 -40.73 67.50 -42.91
CA ASP A 20 -39.45 67.32 -42.20
C ASP A 20 -38.42 66.69 -43.14
N ILE A 21 -38.37 65.35 -43.21
CA ILE A 21 -37.48 64.59 -44.08
C ILE A 21 -38.22 63.36 -44.60
N LYS A 22 -37.98 63.00 -45.87
CA LYS A 22 -38.45 61.74 -46.46
C LYS A 22 -37.27 60.82 -46.74
N LEU A 23 -37.30 59.62 -46.17
CA LEU A 23 -36.31 58.56 -46.40
C LEU A 23 -36.80 57.60 -47.49
N ALA A 24 -35.99 57.38 -48.52
CA ALA A 24 -36.32 56.46 -49.61
C ALA A 24 -35.08 55.78 -50.19
N LYS A 25 -35.24 54.57 -50.74
CA LYS A 25 -34.19 53.92 -51.57
C LYS A 25 -34.17 54.42 -53.01
N LYS A 26 -35.31 54.87 -53.51
CA LYS A 26 -35.48 55.38 -54.87
C LYS A 26 -36.56 56.46 -54.88
N ALA A 27 -36.31 57.57 -55.54
CA ALA A 27 -37.26 58.68 -55.57
C ALA A 27 -37.08 59.59 -56.77
N TRP A 28 -38.19 60.25 -57.15
CA TRP A 28 -38.18 61.39 -58.04
C TRP A 28 -37.92 62.65 -57.23
N ILE A 29 -36.86 63.37 -57.58
CA ILE A 29 -36.53 64.69 -57.02
C ILE A 29 -37.14 65.76 -57.93
N PHE A 30 -38.06 66.54 -57.39
CA PHE A 30 -38.75 67.64 -58.08
C PHE A 30 -38.01 68.97 -57.89
N PRO A 31 -38.22 69.96 -58.78
CA PRO A 31 -37.68 71.31 -58.60
C PRO A 31 -38.10 71.91 -57.24
N GLY A 32 -37.13 72.40 -56.45
CA GLY A 32 -37.36 72.88 -55.08
C GLY A 32 -37.22 71.82 -53.99
N GLN A 33 -36.83 70.59 -54.34
CA GLN A 33 -36.41 69.56 -53.39
C GLN A 33 -34.89 69.36 -53.45
N SER A 34 -34.30 69.21 -52.27
CA SER A 34 -32.89 68.87 -52.06
C SER A 34 -32.79 67.41 -51.61
N TYR A 35 -31.69 66.76 -51.95
CA TYR A 35 -31.42 65.38 -51.52
C TYR A 35 -30.00 65.23 -50.99
N ILE A 36 -29.84 64.29 -50.06
CA ILE A 36 -28.56 63.84 -49.52
C ILE A 36 -28.57 62.30 -49.54
N ILE A 37 -27.45 61.69 -49.89
CA ILE A 37 -27.26 60.24 -49.81
C ILE A 37 -26.36 59.97 -48.62
N PHE A 38 -26.79 59.08 -47.72
CA PHE A 38 -25.93 58.58 -46.66
C PHE A 38 -25.86 57.06 -46.72
N ASP A 39 -24.69 56.53 -46.40
CA ASP A 39 -24.45 55.10 -46.28
C ASP A 39 -24.89 54.60 -44.88
N MET A 40 -25.28 53.35 -44.75
CA MET A 40 -25.71 52.72 -43.50
C MET A 40 -24.68 51.73 -42.96
N SER A 41 -23.59 51.51 -43.70
CA SER A 41 -22.57 50.55 -43.29
C SER A 41 -22.02 50.87 -41.90
N PRO A 42 -21.94 49.88 -41.00
CA PRO A 42 -21.41 50.08 -39.66
C PRO A 42 -19.91 50.38 -39.72
N VAL A 43 -19.45 51.19 -38.77
CA VAL A 43 -18.06 51.64 -38.68
C VAL A 43 -17.46 51.13 -37.37
N ASN A 44 -16.18 50.74 -37.43
CA ASN A 44 -15.43 50.32 -36.25
C ASN A 44 -14.78 51.53 -35.58
N TYR A 45 -15.15 51.76 -34.32
CA TYR A 45 -14.59 52.79 -33.46
C TYR A 45 -13.66 52.12 -32.44
N THR A 46 -12.37 52.44 -32.52
CA THR A 46 -11.37 52.03 -31.54
C THR A 46 -11.17 53.14 -30.53
N PHE A 47 -11.22 52.82 -29.24
CA PHE A 47 -10.95 53.79 -28.19
C PHE A 47 -10.21 53.14 -27.03
N GLU A 48 -9.53 54.00 -26.27
CA GLU A 48 -8.74 53.64 -25.10
C GLU A 48 -9.21 54.52 -23.95
N VAL A 49 -10.19 54.03 -23.18
CA VAL A 49 -10.74 54.81 -22.07
C VAL A 49 -9.78 54.73 -20.90
N GLN A 50 -9.34 55.88 -20.41
CA GLN A 50 -8.69 55.99 -19.10
C GLN A 50 -9.78 56.18 -18.04
N ALA A 51 -9.85 55.25 -17.09
CA ALA A 51 -10.82 55.29 -16.00
C ALA A 51 -10.14 55.05 -14.65
N MET A 52 -10.84 55.34 -13.57
CA MET A 52 -10.40 55.07 -12.20
C MET A 52 -11.42 54.16 -11.52
N SER A 53 -10.94 53.15 -10.81
CA SER A 53 -11.80 52.30 -9.97
C SER A 53 -12.30 53.05 -8.73
N SER A 54 -13.21 52.44 -7.97
CA SER A 54 -13.65 52.94 -6.66
C SER A 54 -12.50 53.11 -5.65
N GLU A 55 -11.43 52.34 -5.82
CA GLU A 55 -10.19 52.37 -5.03
C GLU A 55 -9.20 53.44 -5.52
N LYS A 56 -9.59 54.25 -6.51
CA LYS A 56 -8.76 55.28 -7.16
C LYS A 56 -7.55 54.71 -7.90
N LEU A 57 -7.61 53.45 -8.32
CA LEU A 57 -6.58 52.86 -9.17
C LEU A 57 -6.89 53.19 -10.65
N PRO A 58 -5.96 53.82 -11.36
CA PRO A 58 -6.16 54.15 -12.76
C PRO A 58 -5.92 52.93 -13.65
N PHE A 59 -6.76 52.76 -14.67
CA PHE A 59 -6.61 51.68 -15.65
C PHE A 59 -7.03 52.11 -17.05
N MET A 60 -6.52 51.38 -18.05
CA MET A 60 -6.86 51.56 -19.46
C MET A 60 -7.79 50.44 -19.92
N LEU A 61 -8.92 50.83 -20.52
CA LEU A 61 -9.86 49.91 -21.18
C LEU A 61 -9.78 50.10 -22.70
N PRO A 62 -8.96 49.30 -23.40
CA PRO A 62 -8.96 49.31 -24.85
C PRO A 62 -10.15 48.50 -25.38
N ALA A 63 -11.00 49.13 -26.19
CA ALA A 63 -12.13 48.45 -26.79
C ALA A 63 -12.44 48.92 -28.21
N VAL A 64 -13.12 48.04 -28.94
CA VAL A 64 -13.50 48.25 -30.34
C VAL A 64 -14.99 48.04 -30.46
N PHE A 65 -15.71 49.07 -30.90
CA PHE A 65 -17.16 49.04 -31.05
C PHE A 65 -17.52 49.21 -32.52
N THR A 66 -18.30 48.28 -33.04
CA THR A 66 -18.87 48.36 -34.39
C THR A 66 -20.24 49.02 -34.28
N ILE A 67 -20.34 50.28 -34.68
CA ILE A 67 -21.55 51.11 -34.51
C ILE A 67 -22.04 51.56 -35.88
N GLY A 68 -23.35 51.51 -36.08
CA GLY A 68 -24.00 52.01 -37.30
C GLY A 68 -25.43 52.43 -37.05
N PRO A 69 -26.09 53.05 -38.03
CA PRO A 69 -27.50 53.37 -37.91
C PRO A 69 -28.35 52.09 -37.78
N ARG A 70 -29.44 52.19 -37.01
CA ARG A 70 -30.43 51.11 -36.88
C ARG A 70 -31.30 51.08 -38.13
N ILE A 71 -31.21 50.00 -38.92
CA ILE A 71 -31.91 49.86 -40.20
C ILE A 71 -33.37 49.44 -40.01
N ASP A 72 -33.65 48.64 -38.97
CA ASP A 72 -34.97 48.05 -38.74
C ASP A 72 -36.02 49.05 -38.22
N ASP A 73 -35.57 50.21 -37.73
CA ASP A 73 -36.43 51.19 -37.08
C ASP A 73 -36.42 52.52 -37.85
N THR A 74 -37.55 52.83 -38.48
CA THR A 74 -37.74 54.05 -39.27
C THR A 74 -37.56 55.35 -38.46
N PRO A 75 -38.06 55.50 -37.21
CA PRO A 75 -37.79 56.70 -36.42
C PRO A 75 -36.32 56.84 -36.01
N SER A 76 -35.59 55.75 -35.70
CA SER A 76 -34.14 55.81 -35.47
C SER A 76 -33.39 56.29 -36.70
N LEU A 77 -33.76 55.80 -37.87
CA LEU A 77 -33.14 56.22 -39.12
C LEU A 77 -33.41 57.70 -39.43
N HIS A 78 -34.59 58.20 -39.07
CA HIS A 78 -34.95 59.62 -39.17
C HIS A 78 -34.09 60.49 -38.25
N LYS A 79 -33.86 60.06 -37.00
CA LYS A 79 -32.96 60.75 -36.06
C LYS A 79 -31.54 60.80 -36.58
N TYR A 80 -31.02 59.69 -37.09
CA TYR A 80 -29.70 59.61 -37.70
C TYR A 80 -29.56 60.56 -38.90
N ALA A 81 -30.55 60.53 -39.81
CA ALA A 81 -30.58 61.41 -40.98
C ALA A 81 -30.62 62.90 -40.61
N LYS A 82 -31.31 63.26 -39.52
CA LYS A 82 -31.46 64.64 -39.08
C LYS A 82 -30.24 65.18 -38.33
N LEU A 83 -29.66 64.37 -37.46
CA LEU A 83 -28.62 64.79 -36.51
C LEU A 83 -27.20 64.53 -37.03
N ILE A 84 -27.01 63.48 -37.83
CA ILE A 84 -25.68 62.99 -38.20
C ILE A 84 -25.37 63.16 -39.70
N SER A 85 -26.35 62.93 -40.59
CA SER A 85 -26.13 62.87 -42.05
C SER A 85 -25.61 64.15 -42.71
N ARG A 86 -25.60 65.31 -42.02
CA ARG A 86 -24.98 66.55 -42.54
C ARG A 86 -23.46 66.55 -42.42
N HIS A 87 -22.92 65.71 -41.55
CA HIS A 87 -21.50 65.51 -41.36
C HIS A 87 -21.10 64.23 -42.07
N ASP A 88 -19.98 64.26 -42.80
CA ASP A 88 -19.42 63.06 -43.41
C ASP A 88 -19.19 62.00 -42.31
N LYS A 89 -19.35 60.71 -42.62
CA LYS A 89 -19.19 59.61 -41.64
C LYS A 89 -17.82 59.57 -41.00
N LEU A 90 -16.83 60.16 -41.67
CA LEU A 90 -15.45 60.33 -41.24
C LEU A 90 -15.18 61.68 -40.58
N SER A 91 -16.19 62.54 -40.48
CA SER A 91 -16.09 63.80 -39.75
C SER A 91 -15.74 63.48 -38.31
N SER A 92 -14.70 64.15 -37.80
CA SER A 92 -14.23 64.00 -36.43
C SER A 92 -15.36 64.15 -35.42
N HIS A 93 -16.40 64.93 -35.75
CA HIS A 93 -17.55 65.19 -34.89
C HIS A 93 -18.34 63.94 -34.49
N VAL A 94 -18.66 63.02 -35.41
CA VAL A 94 -19.43 61.80 -35.07
C VAL A 94 -18.58 60.86 -34.23
N LYS A 95 -17.29 60.76 -34.57
CA LYS A 95 -16.32 59.99 -33.80
C LYS A 95 -16.15 60.56 -32.39
N GLU A 96 -16.01 61.87 -32.24
CA GLU A 96 -15.89 62.59 -30.96
C GLU A 96 -17.16 62.43 -30.12
N LEU A 97 -18.35 62.52 -30.72
CA LEU A 97 -19.62 62.32 -30.03
C LEU A 97 -19.73 60.89 -29.47
N VAL A 98 -19.51 59.88 -30.33
CA VAL A 98 -19.58 58.47 -29.92
C VAL A 98 -18.50 58.16 -28.88
N GLN A 99 -17.28 58.68 -29.08
CA GLN A 99 -16.19 58.53 -28.12
C GLN A 99 -16.53 59.18 -26.77
N GLY A 100 -17.06 60.40 -26.77
CA GLY A 100 -17.44 61.12 -25.55
C GLY A 100 -18.54 60.42 -24.74
N ILE A 101 -19.55 59.86 -25.42
CA ILE A 101 -20.60 59.06 -24.77
C ILE A 101 -20.00 57.81 -24.12
N ILE A 102 -19.19 57.06 -24.87
CA ILE A 102 -18.63 55.80 -24.38
C ILE A 102 -17.64 56.05 -23.23
N GLU A 103 -16.76 57.04 -23.36
CA GLU A 103 -15.81 57.42 -22.31
C GLU A 103 -16.54 57.90 -21.04
N GLY A 104 -17.60 58.70 -21.20
CA GLY A 104 -18.42 59.18 -20.10
C GLY A 104 -19.07 58.05 -19.31
N GLU A 105 -19.86 57.21 -19.99
CA GLU A 105 -20.58 56.11 -19.35
C GLU A 105 -19.63 55.06 -18.76
N THR A 106 -18.56 54.72 -19.47
CA THR A 106 -17.54 53.76 -18.98
C THR A 106 -16.87 54.29 -17.72
N ARG A 107 -16.59 55.60 -17.62
CA ARG A 107 -15.95 56.21 -16.45
C ARG A 107 -16.86 56.18 -15.23
N VAL A 108 -18.16 56.43 -15.41
CA VAL A 108 -19.15 56.39 -14.32
C VAL A 108 -19.25 54.97 -13.75
N LEU A 109 -19.32 53.96 -14.61
CA LEU A 109 -19.38 52.56 -14.17
C LEU A 109 -18.08 52.12 -13.50
N ALA A 110 -16.93 52.45 -14.10
CA ALA A 110 -15.62 52.15 -13.51
C ALA A 110 -15.45 52.73 -12.10
N ALA A 111 -15.94 53.96 -11.86
CA ALA A 111 -15.85 54.61 -10.55
C ALA A 111 -16.68 53.91 -9.45
N SER A 112 -17.72 53.17 -9.82
CA SER A 112 -18.58 52.45 -8.88
C SER A 112 -18.06 51.06 -8.48
N MET A 113 -17.18 50.47 -9.28
CA MET A 113 -16.68 49.10 -9.09
C MET A 113 -15.26 49.06 -8.56
N THR A 114 -14.94 48.03 -7.78
CA THR A 114 -13.56 47.75 -7.36
C THR A 114 -12.74 47.22 -8.53
N MET A 115 -11.41 47.33 -8.41
CA MET A 115 -10.52 46.88 -9.49
C MET A 115 -10.65 45.37 -9.76
N GLU A 116 -10.84 44.58 -8.70
CA GLU A 116 -11.03 43.13 -8.79
C GLU A 116 -12.37 42.78 -9.46
N GLU A 117 -13.45 43.53 -9.18
CA GLU A 117 -14.75 43.34 -9.82
C GLU A 117 -14.69 43.67 -11.31
N VAL A 118 -14.01 44.74 -11.72
CA VAL A 118 -13.82 45.06 -13.14
C VAL A 118 -13.02 43.97 -13.86
N PHE A 119 -12.03 43.38 -13.19
CA PHE A 119 -11.20 42.31 -13.74
C PHE A 119 -11.95 40.97 -13.84
N LYS A 120 -12.54 40.51 -12.72
CA LYS A 120 -13.23 39.22 -12.59
C LYS A 120 -14.61 39.22 -13.27
N GLY A 121 -15.32 40.34 -13.14
CA GLY A 121 -16.64 40.60 -13.69
C GLY A 121 -16.62 41.14 -15.12
N THR A 122 -15.60 40.81 -15.93
CA THR A 122 -15.46 41.35 -17.29
C THR A 122 -16.67 41.08 -18.19
N LYS A 123 -17.53 40.11 -17.87
CA LYS A 123 -18.79 39.89 -18.62
C LYS A 123 -19.91 40.83 -18.16
N GLU A 124 -20.11 40.96 -16.86
CA GLU A 124 -21.15 41.81 -16.27
C GLU A 124 -20.86 43.29 -16.56
N PHE A 125 -19.60 43.71 -16.34
CA PHE A 125 -19.13 45.05 -16.69
C PHE A 125 -19.34 45.36 -18.18
N LYS A 126 -19.01 44.42 -19.08
CA LYS A 126 -19.22 44.60 -20.53
C LYS A 126 -20.70 44.79 -20.86
N GLN A 127 -21.57 44.00 -20.23
CA GLN A 127 -23.01 44.10 -20.47
C GLN A 127 -23.57 45.42 -19.96
N GLU A 128 -23.18 45.84 -18.75
CA GLU A 128 -23.67 47.08 -18.16
C GLU A 128 -23.19 48.32 -18.94
N VAL A 129 -21.91 48.35 -19.34
CA VAL A 129 -21.40 49.41 -20.24
C VAL A 129 -22.16 49.41 -21.56
N PHE A 130 -22.41 48.23 -22.15
CA PHE A 130 -23.13 48.11 -23.41
C PHE A 130 -24.56 48.66 -23.29
N GLU A 131 -25.30 48.30 -22.25
CA GLU A 131 -26.68 48.74 -22.02
C GLU A 131 -26.76 50.26 -21.84
N LYS A 132 -25.88 50.84 -21.00
CA LYS A 132 -25.83 52.28 -20.76
C LYS A 132 -25.46 53.07 -22.01
N VAL A 133 -24.41 52.66 -22.71
CA VAL A 133 -23.99 53.31 -23.97
C VAL A 133 -25.07 53.19 -25.04
N GLN A 134 -25.74 52.04 -25.17
CA GLN A 134 -26.79 51.85 -26.16
C GLN A 134 -28.00 52.77 -25.92
N LEU A 135 -28.34 53.07 -24.67
CA LEU A 135 -29.41 54.02 -24.33
C LEU A 135 -29.11 55.44 -24.83
N GLU A 136 -27.88 55.91 -24.66
CA GLU A 136 -27.43 57.21 -25.16
C GLU A 136 -27.37 57.23 -26.70
N LEU A 137 -26.82 56.17 -27.32
CA LEU A 137 -26.74 56.06 -28.78
C LEU A 137 -28.11 55.98 -29.48
N ASN A 138 -29.13 55.43 -28.81
CA ASN A 138 -30.51 55.39 -29.32
C ASN A 138 -31.09 56.79 -29.56
N GLN A 139 -30.63 57.82 -28.83
CA GLN A 139 -31.07 59.20 -29.04
C GLN A 139 -30.63 59.75 -30.40
N PHE A 140 -29.50 59.23 -30.93
CA PHE A 140 -28.93 59.58 -32.22
C PHE A 140 -29.31 58.60 -33.35
N GLY A 141 -30.11 57.57 -33.04
CA GLY A 141 -30.49 56.52 -33.99
C GLY A 141 -29.36 55.52 -34.31
N LEU A 142 -28.36 55.43 -33.45
CA LEU A 142 -27.21 54.54 -33.58
C LEU A 142 -27.42 53.23 -32.81
N LEU A 143 -26.85 52.16 -33.34
CA LEU A 143 -26.89 50.81 -32.80
C LEU A 143 -25.47 50.24 -32.75
N ILE A 144 -25.11 49.66 -31.61
CA ILE A 144 -23.92 48.84 -31.47
C ILE A 144 -24.23 47.45 -32.02
N TYR A 145 -23.58 47.08 -33.12
CA TYR A 145 -23.66 45.74 -33.70
C TYR A 145 -22.72 44.76 -32.99
N ASN A 146 -21.55 45.23 -32.58
CA ASN A 146 -20.56 44.44 -31.87
C ASN A 146 -19.74 45.33 -30.93
N ALA A 147 -19.37 44.77 -29.78
CA ALA A 147 -18.42 45.38 -28.86
C ALA A 147 -17.38 44.34 -28.46
N ASN A 148 -16.12 44.60 -28.80
CA ASN A 148 -14.99 43.79 -28.39
C ASN A 148 -14.11 44.58 -27.42
N VAL A 149 -14.23 44.24 -26.15
CA VAL A 149 -13.39 44.79 -25.08
C VAL A 149 -12.17 43.88 -24.91
N LYS A 150 -10.98 44.45 -25.13
CA LYS A 150 -9.69 43.77 -24.94
C LYS A 150 -9.36 43.66 -23.44
N GLN A 151 -8.24 43.01 -23.12
CA GLN A 151 -7.75 42.92 -21.75
C GLN A 151 -7.41 44.31 -21.21
N LEU A 152 -7.73 44.54 -19.94
CA LEU A 152 -7.39 45.76 -19.21
C LEU A 152 -5.86 45.90 -19.15
N VAL A 153 -5.37 47.11 -19.32
CA VAL A 153 -3.93 47.42 -19.29
C VAL A 153 -3.68 48.45 -18.20
N ASP A 154 -2.54 48.31 -17.52
CA ASP A 154 -2.10 49.31 -16.54
C ASP A 154 -1.78 50.63 -17.26
N VAL A 155 -2.05 51.76 -16.60
CA VAL A 155 -1.55 53.07 -17.06
C VAL A 155 -0.02 53.08 -16.87
N PRO A 156 0.76 53.67 -17.81
CA PRO A 156 2.21 53.79 -17.65
C PRO A 156 2.60 54.38 -16.30
N GLY A 157 3.40 53.65 -15.52
CA GLY A 157 3.82 54.01 -14.16
C GLY A 157 3.12 53.21 -13.04
N HIS A 158 2.11 52.42 -13.37
CA HIS A 158 1.47 51.46 -12.47
C HIS A 158 1.66 50.03 -13.01
N GLU A 159 1.82 49.05 -12.12
CA GLU A 159 2.06 47.64 -12.48
C GLU A 159 1.06 46.69 -11.77
N TYR A 160 -0.13 47.20 -11.44
CA TYR A 160 -1.09 46.47 -10.63
C TYR A 160 -1.54 45.16 -11.29
N PHE A 161 -1.90 45.19 -12.58
CA PHE A 161 -2.31 43.96 -13.29
C PHE A 161 -1.18 42.95 -13.43
N SER A 162 0.06 43.44 -13.59
CA SER A 162 1.24 42.58 -13.66
C SER A 162 1.45 41.82 -12.35
N TYR A 163 1.40 42.52 -11.21
CA TYR A 163 1.52 41.90 -9.88
C TYR A 163 0.31 41.04 -9.53
N LEU A 164 -0.91 41.46 -9.88
CA LEU A 164 -2.12 40.68 -9.66
C LEU A 164 -2.05 39.36 -10.43
N GLY A 165 -1.67 39.39 -11.71
CA GLY A 165 -1.49 38.19 -12.52
C GLY A 165 -0.45 37.23 -11.93
N GLN A 166 0.69 37.75 -11.46
CA GLN A 166 1.70 36.95 -10.77
C GLN A 166 1.16 36.36 -9.46
N LYS A 167 0.45 37.14 -8.64
CA LYS A 167 -0.17 36.69 -7.38
C LYS A 167 -1.16 35.56 -7.64
N THR A 168 -2.07 35.70 -8.60
CA THR A 168 -3.05 34.66 -8.95
C THR A 168 -2.38 33.39 -9.46
N GLN A 169 -1.32 33.50 -10.27
CA GLN A 169 -0.55 32.33 -10.72
C GLN A 169 0.16 31.64 -9.55
N MET A 170 0.76 32.41 -8.63
CA MET A 170 1.40 31.86 -7.43
C MET A 170 0.40 31.22 -6.48
N GLU A 171 -0.77 31.82 -6.28
CA GLU A 171 -1.86 31.27 -5.47
C GLU A 171 -2.36 29.95 -6.05
N ALA A 172 -2.62 29.88 -7.37
CA ALA A 172 -3.02 28.65 -8.04
C ALA A 172 -1.93 27.56 -7.93
N ALA A 173 -0.66 27.94 -8.11
CA ALA A 173 0.46 27.01 -7.96
C ALA A 173 0.63 26.51 -6.52
N ASN A 174 0.44 27.38 -5.53
CA ASN A 174 0.50 27.01 -4.11
C ASN A 174 -0.68 26.13 -3.72
N GLN A 175 -1.90 26.42 -4.18
CA GLN A 175 -3.05 25.57 -3.96
C GLN A 175 -2.83 24.17 -4.54
N ALA A 176 -2.34 24.08 -5.78
CA ALA A 176 -1.99 22.80 -6.39
C ALA A 176 -0.92 22.04 -5.60
N LYS A 177 0.09 22.75 -5.04
CA LYS A 177 1.10 22.12 -4.17
C LYS A 177 0.49 21.60 -2.87
N VAL A 178 -0.44 22.33 -2.27
CA VAL A 178 -1.17 21.89 -1.06
C VAL A 178 -1.98 20.65 -1.37
N ASP A 179 -2.75 20.65 -2.46
CA ASP A 179 -3.58 19.51 -2.86
C ASP A 179 -2.74 18.25 -3.13
N VAL A 180 -1.58 18.40 -3.80
CA VAL A 180 -0.63 17.29 -4.03
C VAL A 180 -0.02 16.80 -2.72
N ALA A 181 0.35 17.69 -1.80
CA ALA A 181 0.90 17.32 -0.50
C ALA A 181 -0.14 16.58 0.36
N GLU A 182 -1.40 17.01 0.36
CA GLU A 182 -2.50 16.33 1.05
C GLU A 182 -2.78 14.95 0.44
N ALA A 183 -2.83 14.86 -0.89
CA ALA A 183 -3.02 13.59 -1.59
C ALA A 183 -1.87 12.60 -1.27
N ARG A 184 -0.63 13.09 -1.26
CA ARG A 184 0.54 12.28 -0.88
C ARG A 184 0.48 11.84 0.57
N LYS A 185 0.17 12.74 1.51
CA LYS A 185 -0.01 12.41 2.92
C LYS A 185 -1.08 11.33 3.12
N LYS A 186 -2.23 11.45 2.45
CA LYS A 186 -3.30 10.46 2.50
C LYS A 186 -2.86 9.11 1.92
N GLY A 187 -2.12 9.13 0.81
CA GLY A 187 -1.53 7.93 0.20
C GLY A 187 -0.53 7.22 1.12
N GLU A 188 0.38 7.97 1.74
CA GLU A 188 1.38 7.44 2.67
C GLU A 188 0.74 6.85 3.93
N ILE A 189 -0.25 7.54 4.52
CA ILE A 189 -1.02 7.02 5.67
C ILE A 189 -1.73 5.72 5.28
N GLY A 190 -2.44 5.69 4.15
CA GLY A 190 -3.12 4.47 3.70
C GLY A 190 -2.17 3.32 3.41
N SER A 191 -0.97 3.59 2.89
CA SER A 191 0.07 2.58 2.69
C SER A 191 0.59 2.03 4.02
N LYS A 192 0.91 2.91 4.97
CA LYS A 192 1.43 2.51 6.29
C LYS A 192 0.39 1.79 7.14
N GLU A 193 -0.86 2.18 7.04
CA GLU A 193 -1.97 1.50 7.71
C GLU A 193 -2.15 0.07 7.17
N ARG A 194 -2.11 -0.12 5.84
CA ARG A 194 -2.12 -1.48 5.25
C ARG A 194 -0.91 -2.29 5.69
N GLU A 195 0.28 -1.71 5.68
CA GLU A 195 1.51 -2.38 6.12
C GLU A 195 1.39 -2.82 7.59
N GLY A 196 0.92 -1.92 8.47
CA GLY A 196 0.65 -2.22 9.88
C GLY A 196 -0.40 -3.34 10.05
N LEU A 197 -1.46 -3.33 9.25
CA LEU A 197 -2.49 -4.37 9.26
C LEU A 197 -1.91 -5.72 8.82
N THR A 198 -1.08 -5.73 7.76
CA THR A 198 -0.42 -6.94 7.28
C THR A 198 0.55 -7.51 8.31
N LEU A 199 1.31 -6.66 9.01
CA LEU A 199 2.21 -7.07 10.08
C LEU A 199 1.44 -7.64 11.28
N GLN A 200 0.34 -7.00 11.70
CA GLN A 200 -0.52 -7.52 12.76
C GLN A 200 -1.13 -8.87 12.39
N ASN A 201 -1.62 -9.01 11.15
CA ASN A 201 -2.17 -10.28 10.67
C ASN A 201 -1.09 -11.36 10.59
N ALA A 202 0.11 -11.04 10.09
CA ALA A 202 1.24 -11.97 10.09
C ALA A 202 1.62 -12.40 11.52
N ALA A 203 1.69 -11.47 12.47
CA ALA A 203 1.97 -11.77 13.87
C ALA A 203 0.88 -12.63 14.52
N LYS A 204 -0.41 -12.39 14.22
CA LYS A 204 -1.51 -13.25 14.66
C LYS A 204 -1.41 -14.65 14.09
N ILE A 205 -1.15 -14.77 12.78
CA ILE A 205 -0.97 -16.07 12.11
C ILE A 205 0.23 -16.82 12.70
N ASP A 206 1.36 -16.14 12.94
CA ASP A 206 2.54 -16.76 13.55
C ASP A 206 2.27 -17.25 14.98
N ALA A 207 1.59 -16.43 15.79
CA ALA A 207 1.16 -16.81 17.13
C ALA A 207 0.21 -18.02 17.11
N GLU A 208 -0.80 -18.02 16.23
CA GLU A 208 -1.71 -19.16 16.03
C GLU A 208 -0.97 -20.41 15.53
N THR A 209 -0.02 -20.25 14.61
CA THR A 209 0.82 -21.33 14.09
C THR A 209 1.66 -21.94 15.20
N LYS A 210 2.25 -21.12 16.06
CA LYS A 210 3.05 -21.56 17.21
C LYS A 210 2.20 -22.28 18.26
N ILE A 211 0.99 -21.77 18.55
CA ILE A 211 0.03 -22.45 19.44
C ILE A 211 -0.35 -23.81 18.84
N TYR A 212 -0.66 -23.86 17.55
CA TYR A 212 -1.03 -25.10 16.87
C TYR A 212 0.12 -26.11 16.85
N ALA A 213 1.35 -25.67 16.55
CA ALA A 213 2.55 -26.50 16.60
C ALA A 213 2.80 -27.06 18.01
N THR A 214 2.70 -26.23 19.04
CA THR A 214 2.86 -26.64 20.44
C THR A 214 1.76 -27.63 20.86
N LYS A 215 0.52 -27.42 20.42
CA LYS A 215 -0.59 -28.34 20.69
C LYS A 215 -0.35 -29.69 20.01
N ARG A 216 0.08 -29.69 18.74
CA ARG A 216 0.44 -30.91 18.00
C ARG A 216 1.61 -31.65 18.63
N GLU A 217 2.63 -30.92 19.09
CA GLU A 217 3.77 -31.51 19.80
C GLU A 217 3.33 -32.11 21.14
N GLY A 218 2.43 -31.44 21.87
CA GLY A 218 1.80 -31.97 23.07
C GLY A 218 0.99 -33.24 22.82
N GLU A 219 0.17 -33.25 21.76
CA GLU A 219 -0.58 -34.44 21.31
C GLU A 219 0.36 -35.57 20.88
N GLY A 220 1.43 -35.26 20.15
CA GLY A 220 2.48 -36.21 19.76
C GLY A 220 3.19 -36.82 20.97
N LYS A 221 3.61 -36.00 21.93
CA LYS A 221 4.21 -36.46 23.20
C LYS A 221 3.23 -37.33 24.00
N MET A 222 1.95 -36.99 24.03
CA MET A 222 0.93 -37.82 24.70
C MET A 222 0.72 -39.15 23.99
N ALA A 223 0.74 -39.18 22.66
CA ALA A 223 0.71 -40.43 21.90
C ALA A 223 1.98 -41.26 22.16
N GLU A 224 3.17 -40.65 22.17
CA GLU A 224 4.42 -41.33 22.51
C GLU A 224 4.41 -41.88 23.94
N ILE A 225 3.91 -41.11 24.92
CA ILE A 225 3.80 -41.56 26.32
C ILE A 225 2.83 -42.73 26.42
N LYS A 226 1.70 -42.70 25.70
CA LYS A 226 0.76 -43.84 25.65
C LYS A 226 1.42 -45.09 25.08
N VAL A 227 2.09 -44.98 23.93
CA VAL A 227 2.80 -46.11 23.30
C VAL A 227 3.91 -46.62 24.23
N LYS A 228 4.71 -45.74 24.84
CA LYS A 228 5.74 -46.13 25.81
C LYS A 228 5.15 -46.81 27.05
N ALA A 229 4.00 -46.36 27.53
CA ALA A 229 3.31 -47.00 28.65
C ALA A 229 2.81 -48.39 28.26
N GLU A 230 2.23 -48.56 27.06
CA GLU A 230 1.82 -49.87 26.54
C GLU A 230 3.01 -50.82 26.35
N VAL A 231 4.11 -50.34 25.78
CA VAL A 231 5.36 -51.11 25.65
C VAL A 231 5.90 -51.52 27.01
N LYS A 232 5.92 -50.62 27.99
CA LYS A 232 6.40 -50.92 29.34
C LYS A 232 5.50 -51.91 30.08
N VAL A 233 4.18 -51.85 29.88
CA VAL A 233 3.25 -52.88 30.38
C VAL A 233 3.56 -54.22 29.74
N TYR A 234 3.80 -54.25 28.42
CA TYR A 234 4.16 -55.47 27.71
C TYR A 234 5.51 -56.05 28.17
N GLU A 235 6.54 -55.21 28.35
CA GLU A 235 7.83 -55.59 28.90
C GLU A 235 7.70 -56.15 30.32
N ASN A 236 6.93 -55.49 31.20
CA ASN A 236 6.69 -55.98 32.56
C ASN A 236 5.99 -57.36 32.57
N VAL A 237 4.98 -57.56 31.69
CA VAL A 237 4.32 -58.87 31.55
C VAL A 237 5.31 -59.91 31.06
N ARG A 238 6.15 -59.55 30.08
CA ARG A 238 7.15 -60.47 29.53
C ARG A 238 8.24 -60.80 30.55
N GLU A 239 8.69 -59.84 31.35
CA GLU A 239 9.62 -60.07 32.45
C GLU A 239 9.02 -60.96 33.53
N ALA A 240 7.73 -60.78 33.85
CA ALA A 240 7.02 -61.66 34.79
C ALA A 240 6.96 -63.11 34.27
N GLU A 241 6.64 -63.33 32.99
CA GLU A 241 6.67 -64.65 32.36
C GLU A 241 8.07 -65.27 32.36
N VAL A 242 9.11 -64.48 32.06
CA VAL A 242 10.51 -64.94 32.10
C VAL A 242 10.95 -65.27 33.52
N ALA A 243 10.54 -64.49 34.52
CA ALA A 243 10.81 -64.75 35.92
C ALA A 243 10.12 -66.04 36.40
N GLU A 244 8.87 -66.29 35.98
CA GLU A 244 8.14 -67.52 36.26
C GLU A 244 8.82 -68.74 35.62
N ALA A 245 9.18 -68.64 34.34
CA ALA A 245 9.92 -69.69 33.63
C ALA A 245 11.29 -69.97 34.28
N ASN A 246 12.00 -68.93 34.72
CA ASN A 246 13.27 -69.06 35.45
C ASN A 246 13.08 -69.71 36.82
N ALA A 247 11.99 -69.39 37.55
CA ALA A 247 11.67 -70.02 38.82
C ALA A 247 11.34 -71.51 38.67
N GLU A 248 10.62 -71.89 37.60
CA GLU A 248 10.39 -73.30 37.26
C GLU A 248 11.69 -74.04 36.91
N LEU A 249 12.55 -73.42 36.11
CA LEU A 249 13.88 -73.96 35.78
C LEU A 249 14.73 -74.15 37.04
N ALA A 250 14.70 -73.20 37.97
CA ALA A 250 15.39 -73.29 39.25
C ALA A 250 14.85 -74.43 40.12
N LYS A 251 13.53 -74.62 40.19
CA LYS A 251 12.93 -75.77 40.89
C LYS A 251 13.37 -77.10 40.29
N LYS A 252 13.39 -77.23 38.96
CA LYS A 252 13.88 -78.45 38.28
C LYS A 252 15.36 -78.69 38.54
N LYS A 253 16.20 -77.65 38.45
CA LYS A 253 17.63 -77.72 38.78
C LYS A 253 17.88 -78.11 40.24
N ALA A 254 17.11 -77.59 41.18
CA ALA A 254 17.20 -77.96 42.60
C ALA A 254 16.79 -79.44 42.83
N GLY A 255 15.79 -79.93 42.08
CA GLY A 255 15.42 -81.35 42.06
C GLY A 255 16.58 -82.23 41.59
N TRP A 256 17.19 -81.91 40.44
CA TRP A 256 18.35 -82.65 39.92
C TRP A 256 19.57 -82.56 40.82
N ALA A 257 19.83 -81.40 41.45
CA ALA A 257 20.93 -81.26 42.40
C ALA A 257 20.74 -82.15 43.64
N LYS A 258 19.50 -82.28 44.12
CA LYS A 258 19.16 -83.18 45.23
C LYS A 258 19.35 -84.65 44.84
N GLU A 259 18.93 -85.05 43.64
CA GLU A 259 19.17 -86.40 43.10
C GLU A 259 20.67 -86.69 42.92
N ALA A 260 21.44 -85.73 42.40
CA ALA A 260 22.89 -85.86 42.24
C ALA A 260 23.61 -86.01 43.59
N GLN A 261 23.20 -85.24 44.61
CA GLN A 261 23.74 -85.38 45.97
C GLN A 261 23.43 -86.74 46.60
N VAL A 262 22.23 -87.27 46.38
CA VAL A 262 21.87 -88.62 46.87
C VAL A 262 22.76 -89.67 46.21
N ALA A 263 22.97 -89.60 44.90
CA ALA A 263 23.85 -90.51 44.17
C ALA A 263 25.32 -90.42 44.64
N GLU A 264 25.82 -89.22 44.95
CA GLU A 264 27.19 -89.02 45.45
C GLU A 264 27.38 -89.60 46.85
N VAL A 265 26.39 -89.41 47.75
CA VAL A 265 26.42 -90.00 49.10
C VAL A 265 26.33 -91.53 49.05
N GLU A 266 25.50 -92.09 48.16
CA GLU A 266 25.43 -93.54 47.95
C GLU A 266 26.75 -94.12 47.43
N ALA A 267 27.40 -93.44 46.47
CA ALA A 267 28.70 -93.83 45.94
C ALA A 267 29.80 -93.77 47.03
N ALA A 268 29.85 -92.70 47.83
CA ALA A 268 30.82 -92.57 48.93
C ALA A 268 30.62 -93.66 49.99
N LYS A 269 29.37 -94.01 50.31
CA LYS A 269 29.05 -95.08 51.27
C LYS A 269 29.46 -96.47 50.74
N ALA A 270 29.35 -96.69 49.43
CA ALA A 270 29.80 -97.92 48.78
C ALA A 270 31.34 -98.06 48.81
N VAL A 271 32.08 -96.96 48.64
CA VAL A 271 33.55 -96.94 48.76
C VAL A 271 33.97 -97.25 50.21
N ALA A 272 33.35 -96.61 51.20
CA ALA A 272 33.67 -96.83 52.61
C ALA A 272 33.44 -98.28 53.07
N LEU A 273 32.41 -98.95 52.55
CA LEU A 273 32.17 -100.38 52.83
C LEU A 273 33.27 -101.28 52.24
N ARG A 274 33.76 -100.95 51.04
CA ARG A 274 34.85 -101.69 50.37
C ARG A 274 36.18 -101.55 51.10
N ASP A 275 36.48 -100.38 51.63
CA ASP A 275 37.71 -100.14 52.41
C ASP A 275 37.70 -100.90 53.75
N ALA A 276 36.53 -101.02 54.40
CA ALA A 276 36.38 -101.80 55.62
C ALA A 276 36.58 -103.31 55.42
N GLU A 277 36.15 -103.86 54.28
CA GLU A 277 36.41 -105.25 53.90
C GLU A 277 37.90 -105.52 53.60
N LEU A 278 38.59 -104.55 53.01
CA LEU A 278 40.03 -104.65 52.74
C LEU A 278 40.87 -104.62 54.03
N GLN A 279 40.52 -103.79 55.01
CA GLN A 279 41.21 -103.74 56.31
C GLN A 279 41.14 -105.07 57.06
N THR A 280 39.98 -105.73 57.06
CA THR A 280 39.81 -107.03 57.73
C THR A 280 40.63 -108.15 57.08
N GLN A 281 40.92 -108.08 55.77
CA GLN A 281 41.83 -109.02 55.10
C GLN A 281 43.30 -108.79 55.47
N VAL A 282 43.74 -107.52 55.56
CA VAL A 282 45.12 -107.17 55.93
C VAL A 282 45.45 -107.61 57.36
N GLU A 283 44.51 -107.48 58.28
CA GLU A 283 44.68 -107.94 59.67
C GLU A 283 44.84 -109.47 59.79
N ARG A 284 44.08 -110.25 58.99
CA ARG A 284 44.25 -111.71 58.91
C ARG A 284 45.62 -112.12 58.38
N MET A 285 46.11 -111.44 57.34
CA MET A 285 47.43 -111.72 56.77
C MET A 285 48.56 -111.42 57.76
N ASN A 286 48.49 -110.32 58.49
CA ASN A 286 49.50 -109.96 59.49
C ASN A 286 49.56 -110.93 60.68
N ALA A 287 48.43 -111.54 61.05
CA ALA A 287 48.39 -112.56 62.11
C ALA A 287 49.12 -113.86 61.70
N LEU A 288 49.01 -114.28 60.43
CA LEU A 288 49.70 -115.46 59.89
C LEU A 288 51.23 -115.26 59.83
N THR A 289 51.70 -114.07 59.42
CA THR A 289 53.14 -113.77 59.34
C THR A 289 53.82 -113.80 60.71
N ARG A 290 53.09 -113.46 61.80
CA ARG A 290 53.63 -113.51 63.16
C ARG A 290 53.82 -114.93 63.67
N THR A 291 52.95 -115.88 63.32
CA THR A 291 53.07 -117.28 63.78
C THR A 291 54.22 -118.02 63.08
N GLU A 292 54.54 -117.67 61.83
CA GLU A 292 55.70 -118.22 61.12
C GLU A 292 57.03 -117.71 61.71
N LYS A 293 57.11 -116.43 62.12
CA LYS A 293 58.30 -115.88 62.79
C LYS A 293 58.64 -116.60 64.10
N PHE A 294 57.64 -116.89 64.94
CA PHE A 294 57.86 -117.60 66.20
C PHE A 294 58.35 -119.05 66.02
N LYS A 295 57.98 -119.72 64.91
CA LYS A 295 58.50 -121.07 64.58
C LYS A 295 59.99 -121.06 64.21
N SER A 296 60.47 -119.99 63.57
CA SER A 296 61.86 -119.89 63.10
C SER A 296 62.86 -119.60 64.23
N GLU A 297 62.47 -118.86 65.28
CA GLU A 297 63.37 -118.50 66.38
C GLU A 297 63.65 -119.67 67.33
N PHE A 298 62.71 -120.61 67.50
CA PHE A 298 62.91 -121.80 68.34
C PHE A 298 63.83 -122.84 67.70
N LEU A 299 63.76 -123.02 66.38
CA LEU A 299 64.62 -123.97 65.63
C LEU A 299 66.08 -123.50 65.58
N SER A 300 66.32 -122.18 65.57
CA SER A 300 67.67 -121.61 65.53
C SER A 300 68.41 -121.72 66.88
N LYS A 301 67.70 -121.69 68.02
CA LYS A 301 68.33 -121.84 69.34
C LYS A 301 68.74 -123.28 69.66
N ALA A 302 67.98 -124.28 69.18
CA ALA A 302 68.29 -125.69 69.41
C ALA A 302 69.52 -126.18 68.63
N SER A 303 69.86 -125.56 67.48
CA SER A 303 71.03 -125.96 66.67
C SER A 303 72.37 -125.46 67.22
N VAL A 304 72.37 -124.32 67.93
CA VAL A 304 73.61 -123.67 68.42
C VAL A 304 74.15 -124.34 69.70
N GLU A 305 73.27 -124.92 70.53
CA GLU A 305 73.67 -125.67 71.74
C GLU A 305 74.27 -127.06 71.44
N TYR A 306 74.03 -127.62 70.24
CA TYR A 306 74.57 -128.94 69.86
C TYR A 306 76.00 -128.84 69.31
N GLU A 307 76.34 -127.75 68.61
CA GLU A 307 77.66 -127.56 68.00
C GLU A 307 78.73 -127.09 68.99
N THR A 308 78.38 -126.40 70.08
CA THR A 308 79.37 -125.93 71.08
C THR A 308 79.92 -127.04 71.98
N LYS A 309 79.24 -128.19 72.08
CA LYS A 309 79.70 -129.34 72.88
C LYS A 309 80.67 -130.28 72.14
N LEU A 310 80.79 -130.19 70.82
CA LEU A 310 81.59 -131.13 70.01
C LEU A 310 83.01 -130.65 69.68
N VAL A 311 83.35 -129.37 69.90
CA VAL A 311 84.64 -128.78 69.45
C VAL A 311 85.73 -128.68 70.54
N LYS A 312 85.44 -128.94 71.82
CA LYS A 312 86.47 -128.88 72.89
C LYS A 312 87.01 -130.24 73.36
N TYR A 313 86.72 -131.33 72.65
CA TYR A 313 87.23 -132.69 72.93
C TYR A 313 88.29 -133.20 71.93
N SER A 314 88.84 -132.35 71.07
CA SER A 314 89.86 -132.71 70.08
C SER A 314 90.82 -131.55 69.87
N ASP A 315 91.90 -131.52 70.66
CA ASP A 315 93.26 -131.07 70.27
C ASP A 315 94.25 -131.27 71.44
N ASP A 316 94.20 -132.46 72.05
CA ASP A 316 95.37 -133.13 72.62
C ASP A 316 95.98 -133.99 71.50
N VAL A 317 97.32 -134.09 71.47
CA VAL A 317 98.19 -134.87 70.54
C VAL A 317 98.76 -134.07 69.35
N TYR A 318 99.85 -133.33 69.60
CA TYR A 318 101.24 -133.71 69.27
C TYR A 318 102.25 -132.76 69.92
#